data_AF-A0A0A6UL02-F1
#
_entry.id   AF-A0A0A6UL02-F1
#
_cell.length_a   1.000
_cell.length_b   1.000
_cell.length_c   1.000
_cell.angle_alpha   90.00
_cell.angle_beta   90.00
_cell.angle_gamma   90.00
#
_symmetry.space_group_name_H-M   'P 1'
#
loop_
_entity.id
_entity.type
_entity.pdbx_description
1 polymer ?
#
loop_
_entity_poly.entity_id
_entity_poly.type
_entity_poly.pdbx_seq_one_letter_code
_entity_poly.pdbx_strand_id
1 'polypeptide(L)'
;MDLPLHDPAFWARYTFAYDEGPGFERLGDLADSIEPLDLGEDDEDVEGVEVFFDVGEGYRLVLDVCLELDLHELGVLVPGEPETASLGWDDIAHWHPHVFRWSELETICRAVDGERHPGPALALLCRFAAVFDDDDVEAAAAQVDAAHESLRPAGWTGYWPTAADWLARNDLRGQNVTWHTDDAGRRWAVQTGHNDKDLYTRRQGPKKFPHRKLARLLAVAQTAG
;
A
#
# COMPACT_ATOMS: atom_id res chain seq x y z
N MET A 1 13.28 -14.05 0.96
CA MET A 1 12.22 -14.95 1.48
C MET A 1 10.94 -14.58 0.74
N ASP A 2 10.07 -15.52 0.38
CA ASP A 2 8.79 -15.18 -0.26
C ASP A 2 7.73 -14.92 0.81
N LEU A 3 6.85 -13.93 0.62
CA LEU A 3 5.78 -13.64 1.56
C LEU A 3 4.75 -14.79 1.59
N PRO A 4 4.27 -15.23 2.77
CA PRO A 4 3.26 -16.27 2.89
C PRO A 4 1.85 -15.72 2.60
N LEU A 5 1.58 -15.34 1.35
CA LEU A 5 0.34 -14.65 0.93
C LEU A 5 -0.95 -15.47 1.12
N HIS A 6 -0.85 -16.76 1.42
CA HIS A 6 -1.99 -17.62 1.76
C HIS A 6 -2.14 -17.84 3.27
N ASP A 7 -1.31 -17.22 4.11
CA ASP A 7 -1.39 -17.35 5.55
C ASP A 7 -2.32 -16.28 6.14
N PRO A 8 -3.42 -16.65 6.82
CA PRO A 8 -4.27 -15.69 7.53
C PRO A 8 -3.52 -14.86 8.57
N ALA A 9 -2.52 -15.43 9.25
CA ALA A 9 -1.75 -14.73 10.26
C ALA A 9 -0.90 -13.60 9.65
N PHE A 10 -0.32 -13.86 8.48
CA PHE A 10 0.36 -12.83 7.70
C PHE A 10 -0.57 -11.66 7.42
N TRP A 11 -1.78 -11.91 6.89
CA TRP A 11 -2.69 -10.82 6.55
C TRP A 11 -3.19 -10.04 7.75
N ALA A 12 -3.47 -10.70 8.87
CA ALA A 12 -3.86 -10.01 10.10
C ALA A 12 -2.75 -9.11 10.65
N ARG A 13 -1.47 -9.53 10.58
CA ARG A 13 -0.33 -8.66 10.90
C ARG A 13 -0.12 -7.56 9.87
N TYR A 14 -0.04 -7.95 8.59
CA TYR A 14 0.18 -7.04 7.48
C TYR A 14 -0.86 -5.92 7.45
N THR A 15 -2.10 -6.16 7.85
CA THR A 15 -3.18 -5.16 7.90
C THR A 15 -3.28 -4.40 9.22
N PHE A 16 -2.46 -4.74 10.23
CA PHE A 16 -2.59 -4.29 11.61
C PHE A 16 -3.96 -4.56 12.22
N ALA A 17 -4.59 -5.68 11.83
CA ALA A 17 -5.88 -6.05 12.39
C ALA A 17 -5.76 -6.41 13.88
N TYR A 18 -4.59 -6.85 14.36
CA TYR A 18 -4.35 -7.23 15.76
C TYR A 18 -4.22 -6.04 16.73
N ASP A 19 -3.84 -4.85 16.23
CA ASP A 19 -3.65 -3.64 17.05
C ASP A 19 -4.91 -2.74 17.03
N GLU A 20 -6.06 -3.33 17.37
CA GLU A 20 -7.39 -2.67 17.32
C GLU A 20 -7.73 -2.04 15.95
N GLY A 21 -7.02 -2.44 14.89
CA GLY A 21 -7.21 -1.92 13.54
C GLY A 21 -8.49 -2.43 12.87
N PRO A 22 -8.80 -1.92 11.66
CA PRO A 22 -9.95 -2.39 10.91
C PRO A 22 -9.92 -3.92 10.72
N GLY A 23 -11.00 -4.57 11.14
CA GLY A 23 -11.12 -6.02 11.08
C GLY A 23 -10.72 -6.78 12.35
N PHE A 24 -10.22 -6.09 13.39
CA PHE A 24 -9.90 -6.66 14.71
C PHE A 24 -11.01 -7.55 15.26
N GLU A 25 -12.25 -7.07 15.23
CA GLU A 25 -13.45 -7.79 15.72
C GLU A 25 -13.74 -9.11 14.99
N ARG A 26 -13.08 -9.35 13.85
CA ARG A 26 -13.24 -10.56 13.03
C ARG A 26 -12.08 -11.55 13.17
N LEU A 27 -11.08 -11.25 14.01
CA LEU A 27 -9.92 -12.13 14.23
C LEU A 27 -10.31 -13.50 14.81
N GLY A 28 -11.25 -13.53 15.77
CA GLY A 28 -11.64 -14.77 16.45
C GLY A 28 -10.43 -15.49 17.05
N ASP A 29 -10.34 -16.80 16.86
CA ASP A 29 -9.24 -17.65 17.36
C ASP A 29 -7.85 -17.24 16.84
N LEU A 30 -7.79 -16.46 15.75
CA LEU A 30 -6.52 -15.96 15.21
C LEU A 30 -5.87 -14.94 16.15
N ALA A 31 -6.65 -14.22 16.96
CA ALA A 31 -6.15 -13.20 17.87
C ALA A 31 -5.11 -13.76 18.86
N ASP A 32 -5.35 -14.96 19.40
CA ASP A 32 -4.45 -15.63 20.34
C ASP A 32 -3.14 -16.11 19.69
N SER A 33 -3.10 -16.20 18.36
CA SER A 33 -1.91 -16.64 17.60
C SER A 33 -1.05 -15.50 17.08
N ILE A 34 -1.55 -14.26 17.17
CA ILE A 34 -0.90 -13.06 16.66
C ILE A 34 -0.63 -12.14 17.85
N GLU A 35 0.27 -12.57 18.72
CA GLU A 35 0.81 -11.68 19.74
C GLU A 35 1.77 -10.68 19.08
N PRO A 36 1.81 -9.41 19.57
CA PRO A 36 2.88 -8.48 19.25
C PRO A 36 4.22 -9.16 19.52
N LEU A 37 5.15 -9.06 18.59
CA LEU A 37 6.47 -9.63 18.79
C LEU A 37 7.21 -8.76 19.81
N ASP A 38 7.53 -9.32 20.98
CA ASP A 38 8.40 -8.67 21.96
C ASP A 38 9.84 -8.70 21.43
N LEU A 39 10.25 -7.60 20.80
CA LEU A 39 11.56 -7.49 20.15
C LEU A 39 12.73 -7.28 21.11
N GLY A 40 12.50 -7.22 22.43
CA GLY A 40 13.58 -6.92 23.39
C GLY A 40 14.23 -5.55 23.11
N GLU A 41 15.43 -5.33 23.66
CA GLU A 41 16.19 -4.07 23.50
C GLU A 41 17.20 -4.08 22.32
N ASP A 42 17.27 -5.17 21.54
CA ASP A 42 18.21 -5.33 20.40
C ASP A 42 17.43 -5.45 19.08
N ASP A 43 16.87 -4.34 18.64
CA ASP A 43 16.17 -4.13 17.36
C ASP A 43 17.11 -4.15 16.14
N GLU A 44 18.42 -4.40 16.33
CA GLU A 44 19.45 -4.35 15.28
C GLU A 44 19.46 -5.57 14.32
N ASP A 45 18.78 -6.67 14.66
CA ASP A 45 18.81 -7.94 13.89
C ASP A 45 17.49 -8.25 13.14
N VAL A 46 16.55 -7.30 13.09
CA VAL A 46 15.25 -7.55 12.46
C VAL A 46 15.35 -7.37 10.93
N GLU A 47 15.27 -8.49 10.19
CA GLU A 47 15.35 -8.50 8.72
C GLU A 47 13.95 -8.50 8.07
N GLY A 48 13.65 -7.44 7.31
CA GLY A 48 12.45 -7.34 6.49
C GLY A 48 12.51 -8.20 5.22
N VAL A 49 11.36 -8.36 4.57
CA VAL A 49 11.24 -9.04 3.28
C VAL A 49 10.98 -8.01 2.17
N GLU A 50 11.94 -7.89 1.24
CA GLU A 50 11.76 -7.08 0.04
C GLU A 50 10.96 -7.83 -1.05
N VAL A 51 9.87 -7.22 -1.50
CA VAL A 51 9.05 -7.65 -2.62
C VAL A 51 9.24 -6.69 -3.78
N PHE A 52 9.63 -7.24 -4.94
CA PHE A 52 9.85 -6.47 -6.16
C PHE A 52 8.68 -6.62 -7.12
N PHE A 53 8.12 -5.49 -7.57
CA PHE A 53 7.10 -5.44 -8.60
C PHE A 53 7.70 -4.84 -9.88
N ASP A 54 7.90 -5.66 -10.90
CA ASP A 54 8.44 -5.20 -12.19
C ASP A 54 7.34 -4.51 -12.99
N VAL A 55 7.52 -3.20 -13.22
CA VAL A 55 6.55 -2.36 -13.93
C VAL A 55 6.86 -2.30 -15.43
N GLY A 56 8.08 -2.70 -15.84
CA GLY A 56 8.56 -2.62 -17.21
C GLY A 56 9.77 -1.69 -17.35
N GLU A 57 10.51 -1.86 -18.46
CA GLU A 57 11.72 -1.10 -18.79
C GLU A 57 12.78 -1.04 -17.66
N GLY A 58 12.75 -2.01 -16.74
CA GLY A 58 13.63 -2.07 -15.56
C GLY A 58 13.20 -1.16 -14.39
N TYR A 59 12.07 -0.48 -14.49
CA TYR A 59 11.46 0.23 -13.36
C TYR A 59 10.76 -0.76 -12.44
N ARG A 60 10.97 -0.61 -11.14
CA ARG A 60 10.34 -1.47 -10.12
C ARG A 60 9.80 -0.67 -8.96
N LEU A 61 8.69 -1.12 -8.41
CA LEU A 61 8.37 -0.82 -7.02
C LEU A 61 9.05 -1.85 -6.12
N VAL A 62 9.53 -1.39 -4.97
CA VAL A 62 10.10 -2.24 -3.93
C VAL A 62 9.27 -1.99 -2.68
N LEU A 63 8.67 -3.05 -2.15
CA LEU A 63 7.96 -3.04 -0.88
C LEU A 63 8.80 -3.83 0.13
N ASP A 64 9.32 -3.15 1.14
CA ASP A 64 9.94 -3.78 2.30
C ASP A 64 8.86 -4.04 3.35
N VAL A 65 8.77 -5.27 3.83
CA VAL A 65 7.79 -5.72 4.83
C VAL A 65 8.52 -6.29 6.03
N CYS A 66 8.44 -5.61 7.15
CA CYS A 66 8.97 -6.05 8.43
C CYS A 66 7.81 -6.18 9.42
N LEU A 67 7.30 -7.41 9.61
CA LEU A 67 6.13 -7.65 10.49
C LEU A 67 6.51 -7.60 11.96
N GLU A 68 7.78 -7.83 12.26
CA GLU A 68 8.41 -7.68 13.57
C GLU A 68 8.35 -6.23 14.06
N LEU A 69 8.71 -5.27 13.20
CA LEU A 69 8.69 -3.84 13.49
C LEU A 69 7.40 -3.14 13.10
N ASP A 70 6.41 -3.89 12.60
CA ASP A 70 5.19 -3.36 12.01
C ASP A 70 5.44 -2.27 10.95
N LEU A 71 6.56 -2.39 10.23
CA LEU A 71 7.05 -1.42 9.27
C LEU A 71 6.86 -1.93 7.85
N HIS A 72 6.21 -1.10 7.03
CA HIS A 72 6.04 -1.33 5.60
C HIS A 72 6.59 -0.13 4.85
N GLU A 73 7.69 -0.27 4.11
CA GLU A 73 8.25 0.82 3.31
C GLU A 73 8.07 0.57 1.82
N LEU A 74 7.54 1.56 1.12
CA LEU A 74 7.40 1.55 -0.33
C LEU A 74 8.42 2.49 -0.96
N GLY A 75 9.14 1.98 -1.95
CA GLY A 75 10.08 2.75 -2.74
C GLY A 75 10.00 2.46 -4.24
N VAL A 76 10.69 3.29 -5.02
CA VAL A 76 10.90 3.11 -6.46
C VAL A 76 12.36 2.89 -6.78
N LEU A 77 12.65 1.78 -7.47
CA LEU A 77 13.95 1.50 -8.05
C LEU A 77 13.89 1.83 -9.55
N VAL A 78 14.81 2.68 -10.00
CA VAL A 78 14.89 3.10 -11.41
C VAL A 78 16.08 2.45 -12.10
N PRO A 79 16.01 2.20 -13.42
CA PRO A 79 17.08 1.54 -14.16
C PRO A 79 18.42 2.26 -14.00
N GLY A 80 19.44 1.52 -13.58
CA GLY A 80 20.81 2.01 -13.46
C GLY A 80 21.10 2.82 -12.18
N GLU A 81 20.15 3.00 -11.28
CA GLU A 81 20.41 3.53 -9.95
C GLU A 81 20.56 2.38 -8.92
N PRO A 82 21.55 2.45 -8.01
CA PRO A 82 21.81 1.37 -7.06
C PRO A 82 20.87 1.39 -5.84
N GLU A 83 20.20 2.52 -5.60
CA GLU A 83 19.40 2.75 -4.38
C GLU A 83 17.93 3.02 -4.72
N THR A 84 17.06 2.41 -3.93
CA THR A 84 15.62 2.65 -3.97
C THR A 84 15.31 4.05 -3.43
N ALA A 85 14.49 4.82 -4.15
CA ALA A 85 13.97 6.08 -3.63
C ALA A 85 12.66 5.86 -2.88
N SER A 86 12.68 6.10 -1.57
CA SER A 86 11.51 6.01 -0.69
C SER A 86 10.35 6.89 -1.18
N LEU A 87 9.16 6.30 -1.28
CA LEU A 87 7.90 6.93 -1.66
C LEU A 87 7.00 7.18 -0.45
N GLY A 88 6.93 6.24 0.48
CA GLY A 88 6.12 6.32 1.69
C GLY A 88 6.34 5.09 2.57
N TRP A 89 5.82 5.13 3.79
CA TRP A 89 5.92 4.02 4.72
C TRP A 89 4.70 3.97 5.64
N ASP A 90 4.54 2.88 6.37
CA ASP A 90 3.47 2.67 7.35
C ASP A 90 4.02 1.88 8.54
N ASP A 91 4.10 2.52 9.70
CA ASP A 91 4.79 2.05 10.92
C ASP A 91 3.94 2.20 12.20
N ILE A 92 2.62 2.30 12.08
CA ILE A 92 1.63 2.52 13.17
C ILE A 92 1.78 3.87 13.94
N ALA A 93 2.96 4.49 13.96
CA ALA A 93 3.26 5.68 14.76
C ALA A 93 3.36 6.98 13.92
N HIS A 94 4.07 6.95 12.80
CA HIS A 94 4.37 8.10 11.95
C HIS A 94 4.20 7.76 10.47
N TRP A 95 3.03 7.22 10.12
CA TRP A 95 2.80 6.67 8.78
C TRP A 95 2.68 7.76 7.70
N HIS A 96 3.08 7.41 6.47
CA HIS A 96 2.85 8.17 5.23
C HIS A 96 2.37 7.25 4.08
N PRO A 97 1.23 6.54 4.25
CA PRO A 97 0.78 5.54 3.30
C PRO A 97 0.16 6.16 2.04
N HIS A 98 -0.31 7.40 2.06
CA HIS A 98 -1.07 7.99 0.95
C HIS A 98 -0.15 8.44 -0.22
N VAL A 99 0.56 7.50 -0.82
CA VAL A 99 1.50 7.71 -1.92
C VAL A 99 0.75 7.87 -3.24
N PHE A 100 -0.12 6.91 -3.55
CA PHE A 100 -0.83 6.83 -4.81
C PHE A 100 -2.24 7.35 -4.73
N ARG A 101 -2.69 7.96 -5.83
CA ARG A 101 -4.12 7.99 -6.15
C ARG A 101 -4.56 6.60 -6.60
N TRP A 102 -5.83 6.25 -6.41
CA TRP A 102 -6.35 4.94 -6.83
C TRP A 102 -6.02 4.62 -8.29
N SER A 103 -6.30 5.54 -9.21
CA SER A 103 -5.98 5.38 -10.64
C SER A 103 -4.49 5.17 -10.97
N GLU A 104 -3.59 5.76 -10.16
CA GLU A 104 -2.14 5.57 -10.31
C GLU A 104 -1.75 4.14 -9.89
N LEU A 105 -2.29 3.65 -8.78
CA LEU A 105 -2.07 2.27 -8.32
C LEU A 105 -2.64 1.25 -9.32
N GLU A 106 -3.87 1.44 -9.78
CA GLU A 106 -4.51 0.52 -10.73
C GLU A 106 -3.66 0.35 -11.99
N THR A 107 -3.16 1.47 -12.54
CA THR A 107 -2.28 1.46 -13.72
C THR A 107 -1.01 0.64 -13.47
N ILE A 108 -0.37 0.81 -12.30
CA ILE A 108 0.82 0.06 -11.92
C ILE A 108 0.51 -1.43 -11.78
N CYS A 109 -0.53 -1.79 -11.03
CA CYS A 109 -0.88 -3.18 -10.80
C CYS A 109 -1.26 -3.92 -12.08
N ARG A 110 -1.90 -3.24 -13.05
CA ARG A 110 -2.15 -3.81 -14.38
C ARG A 110 -0.86 -4.05 -15.16
N ALA A 111 0.11 -3.13 -15.09
CA ALA A 111 1.40 -3.32 -15.73
C ALA A 111 2.20 -4.49 -15.10
N VAL A 112 2.12 -4.65 -13.78
CA VAL A 112 2.84 -5.69 -13.03
C VAL A 112 2.22 -7.08 -13.23
N ASP A 113 0.89 -7.18 -13.08
CA ASP A 113 0.21 -8.46 -12.97
C ASP A 113 -0.72 -8.78 -14.15
N GLY A 114 -0.85 -7.90 -15.15
CA GLY A 114 -1.51 -8.15 -16.43
C GLY A 114 -2.80 -8.98 -16.33
N GLU A 115 -2.75 -10.20 -16.88
CA GLU A 115 -3.88 -11.16 -16.88
C GLU A 115 -4.32 -11.65 -15.50
N ARG A 116 -3.46 -11.51 -14.47
CA ARG A 116 -3.76 -11.87 -13.08
C ARG A 116 -4.34 -10.69 -12.29
N HIS A 117 -4.50 -9.51 -12.89
CA HIS A 117 -5.08 -8.36 -12.22
C HIS A 117 -6.61 -8.47 -12.12
N PRO A 118 -7.22 -8.21 -10.94
CA PRO A 118 -6.60 -7.90 -9.65
C PRO A 118 -5.97 -9.13 -8.97
N GLY A 119 -4.79 -8.96 -8.33
CA GLY A 119 -3.99 -10.06 -7.78
C GLY A 119 -3.00 -9.63 -6.68
N PRO A 120 -1.92 -10.39 -6.42
CA PRO A 120 -0.96 -10.14 -5.35
C PRO A 120 -0.44 -8.70 -5.27
N ALA A 121 -0.09 -8.09 -6.40
CA ALA A 121 0.40 -6.72 -6.41
C ALA A 121 -0.64 -5.73 -5.86
N LEU A 122 -1.92 -5.90 -6.23
CA LEU A 122 -2.98 -5.02 -5.74
C LEU A 122 -3.25 -5.24 -4.25
N ALA A 123 -3.28 -6.50 -3.80
CA ALA A 123 -3.54 -6.85 -2.39
C ALA A 123 -2.48 -6.26 -1.44
N LEU A 124 -1.21 -6.27 -1.84
CA LEU A 124 -0.12 -5.68 -1.06
C LEU A 124 -0.10 -4.15 -1.19
N LEU A 125 -0.13 -3.63 -2.43
CA LEU A 125 0.11 -2.21 -2.67
C LEU A 125 -1.09 -1.31 -2.38
N CYS A 126 -2.31 -1.84 -2.21
CA CYS A 126 -3.49 -1.02 -1.88
C CYS A 126 -3.33 -0.26 -0.55
N ARG A 127 -2.50 -0.76 0.37
CA ARG A 127 -2.07 -0.01 1.57
C ARG A 127 -1.57 1.40 1.24
N PHE A 128 -0.89 1.56 0.11
CA PHE A 128 -0.24 2.81 -0.27
C PHE A 128 -1.10 3.71 -1.18
N ALA A 129 -2.38 3.39 -1.35
CA ALA A 129 -3.30 4.16 -2.17
C ALA A 129 -4.54 4.59 -1.40
N ALA A 130 -4.97 5.82 -1.67
CA ALA A 130 -6.20 6.39 -1.16
C ALA A 130 -7.19 6.73 -2.28
N VAL A 131 -8.47 6.75 -1.93
CA VAL A 131 -9.55 7.23 -2.80
C VAL A 131 -9.93 8.66 -2.44
N PHE A 132 -10.21 9.46 -3.47
CA PHE A 132 -10.56 10.88 -3.40
C PHE A 132 -11.91 11.13 -4.07
N ASP A 133 -12.39 12.39 -4.00
CA ASP A 133 -13.75 12.76 -4.45
C ASP A 133 -14.05 12.42 -5.91
N ASP A 134 -13.00 12.29 -6.75
CA ASP A 134 -13.11 11.96 -8.16
C ASP A 134 -12.89 10.47 -8.49
N ASP A 135 -12.66 9.62 -7.50
CA ASP A 135 -12.51 8.17 -7.69
C ASP A 135 -13.86 7.43 -7.60
N ASP A 136 -14.01 6.38 -8.41
CA ASP A 136 -15.11 5.41 -8.28
C ASP A 136 -14.81 4.44 -7.14
N VAL A 137 -15.30 4.76 -5.94
CA VAL A 137 -15.03 3.97 -4.73
C VAL A 137 -15.59 2.54 -4.81
N GLU A 138 -16.71 2.34 -5.51
CA GLU A 138 -17.36 1.03 -5.57
C GLU A 138 -16.54 0.10 -6.46
N ALA A 139 -16.07 0.61 -7.61
CA ALA A 139 -15.15 -0.11 -8.47
C ALA A 139 -13.82 -0.39 -7.75
N ALA A 140 -13.29 0.58 -7.01
CA ALA A 140 -12.06 0.41 -6.24
C ALA A 140 -12.18 -0.68 -5.18
N ALA A 141 -13.26 -0.62 -4.39
CA ALA A 141 -13.55 -1.62 -3.36
C ALA A 141 -13.69 -3.02 -3.95
N ALA A 142 -14.43 -3.17 -5.05
CA ALA A 142 -14.61 -4.46 -5.71
C ALA A 142 -13.28 -5.06 -6.19
N GLN A 143 -12.33 -4.24 -6.67
CA GLN A 143 -11.01 -4.72 -7.07
C GLN A 143 -10.15 -5.13 -5.86
N VAL A 144 -10.21 -4.39 -4.75
CA VAL A 144 -9.50 -4.75 -3.50
C VAL A 144 -10.04 -6.05 -2.91
N ASP A 145 -11.36 -6.24 -2.87
CA ASP A 145 -11.97 -7.49 -2.43
C ASP A 145 -11.55 -8.66 -3.34
N ALA A 146 -11.60 -8.47 -4.66
CA ALA A 146 -11.18 -9.50 -5.62
C ALA A 146 -9.69 -9.87 -5.49
N ALA A 147 -8.82 -8.89 -5.24
CA ALA A 147 -7.39 -9.13 -5.01
C ALA A 147 -7.17 -10.01 -3.77
N HIS A 148 -7.77 -9.64 -2.63
CA HIS A 148 -7.64 -10.44 -1.42
C HIS A 148 -8.29 -11.81 -1.56
N GLU A 149 -9.47 -11.93 -2.15
CA GLU A 149 -10.16 -13.20 -2.34
C GLU A 149 -9.34 -14.17 -3.21
N SER A 150 -8.62 -13.66 -4.21
CA SER A 150 -7.73 -14.49 -5.05
C SER A 150 -6.61 -15.20 -4.26
N LEU A 151 -6.29 -14.69 -3.07
CA LEU A 151 -5.22 -15.19 -2.20
C LEU A 151 -5.78 -15.98 -1.01
N ARG A 152 -7.10 -15.99 -0.81
CA ARG A 152 -7.74 -16.67 0.32
C ARG A 152 -7.59 -18.19 0.19
N PRO A 153 -7.10 -18.89 1.24
CA PRO A 153 -7.06 -20.36 1.22
C PRO A 153 -8.45 -20.96 1.04
N ALA A 154 -8.53 -22.02 0.24
CA ALA A 154 -9.78 -22.71 0.00
C ALA A 154 -10.40 -23.22 1.31
N GLY A 155 -11.65 -22.85 1.56
CA GLY A 155 -12.39 -23.25 2.77
C GLY A 155 -12.06 -22.45 4.03
N TRP A 156 -11.20 -21.44 3.95
CA TRP A 156 -10.95 -20.54 5.08
C TRP A 156 -12.16 -19.62 5.31
N THR A 157 -12.65 -19.59 6.56
CA THR A 157 -13.81 -18.79 6.97
C THR A 157 -13.49 -17.79 8.09
N GLY A 158 -12.24 -17.75 8.56
CA GLY A 158 -11.80 -16.81 9.59
C GLY A 158 -11.52 -15.41 9.04
N TYR A 159 -10.81 -14.60 9.83
CA TYR A 159 -10.37 -13.28 9.40
C TYR A 159 -9.70 -13.32 8.03
N TRP A 160 -10.08 -12.35 7.19
CA TRP A 160 -9.41 -12.05 5.94
C TRP A 160 -9.63 -10.56 5.64
N PRO A 161 -8.65 -9.85 5.06
CA PRO A 161 -8.82 -8.45 4.71
C PRO A 161 -9.95 -8.25 3.71
N THR A 162 -10.65 -7.14 3.87
CA THR A 162 -11.74 -6.70 2.99
C THR A 162 -11.49 -5.27 2.53
N ALA A 163 -12.16 -4.87 1.46
CA ALA A 163 -12.14 -3.49 1.01
C ALA A 163 -12.68 -2.52 2.07
N ALA A 164 -13.60 -2.96 2.94
CA ALA A 164 -14.10 -2.15 4.04
C ALA A 164 -12.98 -1.82 5.05
N ASP A 165 -12.08 -2.76 5.33
CA ASP A 165 -10.94 -2.54 6.22
C ASP A 165 -9.96 -1.55 5.61
N TRP A 166 -9.70 -1.70 4.30
CA TRP A 166 -8.85 -0.78 3.56
C TRP A 166 -9.43 0.64 3.53
N LEU A 167 -10.72 0.81 3.19
CA LEU A 167 -11.40 2.12 3.11
C LEU A 167 -11.51 2.81 4.48
N ALA A 168 -11.59 2.06 5.58
CA ALA A 168 -11.56 2.64 6.92
C ALA A 168 -10.34 3.56 7.11
N ARG A 169 -9.20 3.22 6.50
CA ARG A 169 -7.97 4.02 6.53
C ARG A 169 -7.82 4.94 5.31
N ASN A 170 -8.21 4.47 4.13
CA ASN A 170 -7.81 5.07 2.85
C ASN A 170 -8.91 5.84 2.10
N ASP A 171 -10.12 5.94 2.68
CA ASP A 171 -11.16 6.82 2.14
C ASP A 171 -10.96 8.27 2.60
N LEU A 172 -10.48 9.12 1.69
CA LEU A 172 -10.23 10.56 1.90
C LEU A 172 -11.24 11.44 1.13
N ARG A 173 -12.36 10.87 0.69
CA ARG A 173 -13.47 11.65 0.12
C ARG A 173 -14.05 12.59 1.18
N GLY A 174 -14.40 13.80 0.75
CA GLY A 174 -14.89 14.87 1.62
C GLY A 174 -13.84 15.46 2.56
N GLN A 175 -12.57 15.02 2.51
CA GLN A 175 -11.51 15.47 3.42
C GLN A 175 -10.73 16.68 2.88
N ASN A 176 -11.33 17.46 1.98
CA ASN A 176 -10.77 18.70 1.42
C ASN A 176 -9.35 18.55 0.84
N VAL A 177 -9.06 17.41 0.20
CA VAL A 177 -7.78 17.14 -0.45
C VAL A 177 -7.81 17.61 -1.91
N THR A 178 -6.90 18.53 -2.25
CA THR A 178 -6.72 19.01 -3.63
C THR A 178 -5.40 18.50 -4.19
N TRP A 179 -5.48 17.82 -5.34
CA TRP A 179 -4.31 17.41 -6.10
C TRP A 179 -3.93 18.49 -7.12
N HIS A 180 -2.67 18.89 -7.12
CA HIS A 180 -2.08 19.80 -8.08
C HIS A 180 -1.16 19.03 -9.02
N THR A 181 -1.06 19.50 -10.27
CA THR A 181 -0.14 18.97 -11.27
C THR A 181 0.63 20.12 -11.92
N ASP A 182 1.92 19.95 -12.15
CA ASP A 182 2.72 20.90 -12.93
C ASP A 182 2.93 20.47 -14.39
N ASP A 183 3.57 21.33 -15.18
CA ASP A 183 3.87 21.10 -16.60
C ASP A 183 4.74 19.86 -16.85
N ALA A 184 5.46 19.37 -15.83
CA ALA A 184 6.27 18.16 -15.91
C ALA A 184 5.50 16.89 -15.48
N GLY A 185 4.20 17.01 -15.22
CA GLY A 185 3.32 15.92 -14.78
C GLY A 185 3.53 15.51 -13.32
N ARG A 186 4.31 16.27 -12.53
CA ARG A 186 4.50 15.98 -11.11
C ARG A 186 3.25 16.37 -10.35
N ARG A 187 2.74 15.47 -9.50
CA ARG A 187 1.57 15.78 -8.67
C ARG A 187 1.87 15.78 -7.19
N TRP A 188 1.28 16.73 -6.50
CA TRP A 188 1.32 16.88 -5.05
C TRP A 188 -0.08 17.22 -4.54
N ALA A 189 -0.34 16.89 -3.29
CA ALA A 189 -1.62 17.12 -2.64
C ALA A 189 -1.50 18.15 -1.53
N VAL A 190 -2.56 18.92 -1.35
CA VAL A 190 -2.74 19.84 -0.24
C VAL A 190 -4.08 19.52 0.41
N GLN A 191 -4.07 19.29 1.71
CA GLN A 191 -5.28 19.17 2.51
C GLN A 191 -5.52 20.47 3.27
N THR A 192 -6.77 20.93 3.32
CA THR A 192 -7.12 22.21 3.96
C THR A 192 -8.30 22.05 4.91
N GLY A 193 -8.52 23.04 5.77
CA GLY A 193 -9.70 23.08 6.66
C GLY A 193 -9.65 22.09 7.82
N HIS A 194 -10.82 21.82 8.39
CA HIS A 194 -11.00 20.79 9.43
C HIS A 194 -11.51 19.52 8.74
N ASN A 195 -10.85 18.40 9.02
CA ASN A 195 -11.12 17.11 8.38
C ASN A 195 -11.28 16.04 9.46
N ASP A 196 -12.06 15.02 9.14
CA ASP A 196 -12.24 13.85 10.02
C ASP A 196 -11.05 12.89 9.90
N LYS A 197 -10.33 12.94 8.77
CA LYS A 197 -9.12 12.17 8.52
C LYS A 197 -8.02 13.05 7.91
N ASP A 198 -6.79 12.81 8.34
CA ASP A 198 -5.62 13.52 7.85
C ASP A 198 -4.96 12.82 6.65
N LEU A 199 -4.45 13.64 5.73
CA LEU A 199 -3.68 13.20 4.57
C LEU A 199 -2.21 13.02 4.96
N TYR A 200 -1.85 11.77 5.22
CA TYR A 200 -0.48 11.33 5.42
C TYR A 200 0.25 10.99 4.12
N THR A 201 0.66 12.00 3.37
CA THR A 201 1.46 11.83 2.14
C THR A 201 2.79 12.55 2.22
N ARG A 202 3.82 12.01 1.57
CA ARG A 202 5.08 12.74 1.33
C ARG A 202 4.99 13.68 0.13
N ARG A 203 3.92 13.60 -0.66
CA ARG A 203 3.66 14.43 -1.84
C ARG A 203 3.08 15.79 -1.45
N GLN A 204 3.70 16.50 -0.50
CA GLN A 204 3.25 17.83 -0.02
C GLN A 204 3.94 19.01 -0.73
N GLY A 205 4.61 18.76 -1.85
CA GLY A 205 5.28 19.78 -2.65
C GLY A 205 6.41 19.21 -3.50
N PRO A 206 7.12 20.04 -4.29
CA PRO A 206 8.10 19.57 -5.27
C PRO A 206 9.44 19.12 -4.67
N LYS A 207 9.63 19.27 -3.35
CA LYS A 207 10.89 18.99 -2.64
C LYS A 207 10.74 17.70 -1.82
N LYS A 208 11.86 16.98 -1.61
CA LYS A 208 11.98 15.75 -0.78
C LYS A 208 11.27 14.48 -1.28
N PHE A 209 10.24 14.59 -2.11
CA PHE A 209 9.61 13.42 -2.76
C PHE A 209 10.21 13.17 -4.16
N PRO A 210 10.46 11.91 -4.57
CA PRO A 210 11.10 11.58 -5.86
C PRO A 210 10.12 11.67 -7.04
N HIS A 211 9.46 12.82 -7.21
CA HIS A 211 8.42 13.07 -8.22
C HIS A 211 8.79 12.63 -9.64
N ARG A 212 10.03 12.91 -10.06
CA ARG A 212 10.50 12.56 -11.40
C ARG A 212 10.59 11.05 -11.60
N LYS A 213 11.02 10.30 -10.58
CA LYS A 213 11.12 8.85 -10.62
C LYS A 213 9.73 8.22 -10.69
N LEU A 214 8.81 8.66 -9.83
CA LEU A 214 7.43 8.20 -9.85
C LEU A 214 6.73 8.53 -11.19
N ALA A 215 6.87 9.75 -11.70
CA ALA A 215 6.25 10.14 -12.97
C ALA A 215 6.75 9.29 -14.15
N ARG A 216 8.03 8.89 -14.15
CA ARG A 216 8.58 7.97 -15.15
C ARG A 216 8.05 6.55 -14.99
N LEU A 217 8.00 6.04 -13.77
CA LEU A 217 7.40 4.72 -13.49
C LEU A 217 5.94 4.66 -13.96
N LEU A 218 5.15 5.69 -13.68
CA LEU A 218 3.76 5.78 -14.13
C LEU A 218 3.64 5.86 -15.67
N ALA A 219 4.52 6.60 -16.32
CA ALA A 219 4.54 6.67 -17.79
C ALA A 219 4.87 5.31 -18.41
N VAL A 220 5.80 4.55 -17.81
CA VAL A 220 6.11 3.18 -18.26
C VAL A 220 4.92 2.24 -18.02
N ALA A 221 4.30 2.30 -16.85
CA ALA A 221 3.13 1.50 -16.52
C ALA A 221 1.98 1.71 -17.54
N GLN A 222 1.75 2.96 -17.96
CA GLN A 222 0.73 3.31 -18.96
C GLN A 222 1.00 2.73 -20.35
N THR A 223 2.26 2.41 -20.67
CA THR A 223 2.62 1.81 -21.97
C THR A 223 2.68 0.28 -21.92
N ALA A 224 2.71 -0.31 -20.72
CA ALA A 224 2.83 -1.75 -20.50
C ALA A 224 1.46 -2.45 -20.39
N GLY A 225 0.42 -1.75 -19.91
CA GLY A 225 -0.96 -2.23 -19.84
C GLY A 225 -1.78 -1.93 -21.09
#